data_AF-A0A356DUA5-F1
#
_entry.id   AF-A0A356DUA5-F1
#
_cell.length_a   1.000
_cell.length_b   1.000
_cell.length_c   1.000
_cell.angle_alpha   90.00
_cell.angle_beta   90.00
_cell.angle_gamma   90.00
#
_symmetry.space_group_name_H-M   'P 1'
#
loop_
_entity.id
_entity.type
_entity.pdbx_description
1 polymer ?
#
loop_
_entity_poly.entity_id
_entity_poly.type
_entity_poly.pdbx_seq_one_letter_code
_entity_poly.pdbx_strand_id
1 'polypeptide(L)'
;MNELKPLHVINVFIESWFRQEIIEKVLTDFAAYSSDVRKALAETLKSEVKVSGFRNPLTAPKRLLVRDTDKLFETDSNVVKVVLNAWTQLYDKHGQSFDKALNGLGFTTSSMAPTYPDPFNAFDQGWPEGIDYPKVIEAVRKEDDKLDMTDDQIVLYSILRTGFLPGEKEEENG
;
A
#
# COMPACT_ATOMS: atom_id res chain seq x y z
N MET A 1 -7.67 -16.07 17.87
CA MET A 1 -7.38 -14.70 17.41
C MET A 1 -6.63 -14.83 16.09
N ASN A 2 -7.20 -14.36 14.98
CA ASN A 2 -6.45 -14.30 13.72
C ASN A 2 -5.17 -13.49 13.95
N GLU A 3 -4.02 -14.11 13.68
CA GLU A 3 -2.73 -13.46 13.77
C GLU A 3 -2.60 -12.49 12.59
N LEU A 4 -2.53 -11.19 12.90
CA LEU A 4 -2.38 -10.14 11.89
C LEU A 4 -1.10 -10.39 11.09
N LYS A 5 -1.19 -10.23 9.78
CA LYS A 5 -0.05 -10.43 8.87
C LYS A 5 0.78 -9.13 8.78
N PRO A 6 2.11 -9.23 8.63
CA PRO A 6 2.96 -8.05 8.47
C PRO A 6 2.75 -7.38 7.12
N LEU A 7 3.03 -6.08 7.04
CA LEU A 7 2.69 -5.24 5.90
C LEU A 7 3.39 -5.67 4.60
N HIS A 8 4.60 -6.23 4.68
CA HIS A 8 5.31 -6.73 3.50
C HIS A 8 4.64 -7.93 2.82
N VAL A 9 3.66 -8.60 3.46
CA VAL A 9 2.88 -9.70 2.84
C VAL A 9 2.07 -9.20 1.65
N ILE A 10 1.76 -7.90 1.57
CA ILE A 10 1.06 -7.32 0.42
C ILE A 10 1.77 -7.57 -0.91
N ASN A 11 3.09 -7.82 -0.88
CA ASN A 11 3.86 -8.13 -2.09
C ASN A 11 3.39 -9.41 -2.81
N VAL A 12 2.69 -10.32 -2.14
CA VAL A 12 2.06 -11.48 -2.79
C VAL A 12 0.99 -11.06 -3.81
N PHE A 13 0.41 -9.87 -3.62
CA PHE A 13 -0.67 -9.33 -4.44
C PHE A 13 -0.21 -8.19 -5.36
N ILE A 14 1.09 -7.87 -5.37
CA ILE A 14 1.67 -6.78 -6.17
C ILE A 14 2.73 -7.38 -7.10
N GLU A 15 2.47 -7.31 -8.40
CA GLU A 15 3.45 -7.69 -9.41
C GLU A 15 4.72 -6.84 -9.34
N SER A 16 5.89 -7.43 -9.61
CA SER A 16 7.18 -6.74 -9.45
C SER A 16 7.30 -5.46 -10.28
N TRP A 17 6.73 -5.44 -11.49
CA TRP A 17 6.71 -4.24 -12.33
C TRP A 17 5.87 -3.12 -11.71
N PHE A 18 4.74 -3.47 -11.09
CA PHE A 18 3.84 -2.50 -10.46
C PHE A 18 4.43 -1.98 -9.16
N ARG A 19 5.10 -2.83 -8.38
CA ARG A 19 5.88 -2.42 -7.21
C ARG A 19 6.96 -1.40 -7.56
N GLN A 20 7.69 -1.62 -8.66
CA GLN A 20 8.68 -0.66 -9.14
C GLN A 20 8.02 0.67 -9.54
N GLU A 21 6.86 0.64 -10.19
CA GLU A 21 6.08 1.84 -10.53
C GLU A 21 5.65 2.63 -9.28
N ILE A 22 5.13 1.93 -8.25
CA ILE A 22 4.76 2.53 -6.96
C ILE A 22 5.95 3.29 -6.36
N ILE A 23 7.09 2.61 -6.23
CA ILE A 23 8.30 3.19 -5.64
C ILE A 23 8.79 4.37 -6.48
N GLU A 24 8.81 4.22 -7.80
CA GLU A 24 9.24 5.29 -8.70
C GLU A 24 8.34 6.53 -8.56
N LYS A 25 7.02 6.34 -8.50
CA LYS A 25 6.06 7.43 -8.34
C LYS A 25 6.23 8.11 -6.99
N VAL A 26 6.39 7.33 -5.92
CA VAL A 26 6.63 7.84 -4.57
C VAL A 26 7.88 8.70 -4.52
N LEU A 27 8.96 8.24 -5.13
CA LEU A 27 10.27 8.91 -5.10
C LEU A 27 10.43 10.05 -6.12
N THR A 28 9.42 10.32 -6.95
CA THR A 28 9.50 11.36 -7.99
C THR A 28 9.36 12.76 -7.42
N ASP A 29 8.37 13.00 -6.58
CA ASP A 29 8.12 14.32 -5.99
C ASP A 29 7.66 14.21 -4.53
N PHE A 30 8.57 14.56 -3.62
CA PHE A 30 8.28 14.57 -2.18
C PHE A 30 7.34 15.72 -1.78
N ALA A 31 7.21 16.76 -2.62
CA ALA A 31 6.36 17.91 -2.35
C ALA A 31 4.87 17.55 -2.34
N ALA A 32 4.49 16.48 -3.03
CA ALA A 32 3.12 15.98 -3.10
C ALA A 32 2.58 15.47 -1.75
N TYR A 33 3.44 15.15 -0.79
CA TYR A 33 3.05 14.57 0.50
C TYR A 33 2.99 15.61 1.62
N SER A 34 2.17 15.31 2.63
CA SER A 34 2.16 16.04 3.91
C SER A 34 3.56 16.05 4.56
N SER A 35 3.83 17.04 5.42
CA SER A 35 5.15 17.18 6.06
C SER A 35 5.53 15.94 6.86
N ASP A 36 4.57 15.31 7.54
CA ASP A 36 4.82 14.15 8.40
C ASP A 36 5.17 12.92 7.57
N VAL A 37 4.43 12.67 6.48
CA VAL A 37 4.71 11.56 5.57
C VAL A 37 6.03 11.76 4.85
N ARG A 38 6.31 12.98 4.40
CA ARG A 38 7.61 13.33 3.79
C ARG A 38 8.77 13.08 4.74
N LYS A 39 8.62 13.47 6.01
CA LYS A 39 9.64 13.27 7.04
C LYS A 39 9.86 11.78 7.31
N ALA A 40 8.79 11.03 7.57
CA ALA A 40 8.87 9.59 7.85
C ALA A 40 9.49 8.81 6.68
N LEU A 41 9.10 9.12 5.45
CA LEU A 41 9.69 8.53 4.24
C LEU A 41 11.18 8.85 4.15
N ALA A 42 11.57 10.13 4.28
CA ALA A 42 12.97 10.52 4.17
C ALA A 42 13.86 9.94 5.28
N GLU A 43 13.37 9.86 6.52
CA GLU A 43 14.11 9.29 7.64
C GLU A 43 14.31 7.79 7.48
N THR A 44 13.25 7.06 7.15
CA THR A 44 13.30 5.60 6.94
C THR A 44 14.19 5.23 5.75
N LEU A 45 14.09 5.95 4.63
CA LEU A 45 14.96 5.68 3.49
C LEU A 45 16.44 5.94 3.82
N LYS A 46 16.76 6.95 4.64
CA LYS A 46 18.14 7.21 5.08
C LYS A 46 18.67 6.15 6.04
N SER A 47 17.82 5.62 6.93
CA SER A 47 18.23 4.60 7.90
C SER A 47 18.37 3.23 7.25
N GLU A 48 17.38 2.81 6.46
CA GLU A 48 17.28 1.44 5.96
C GLU A 48 17.95 1.24 4.60
N VAL A 49 17.71 2.15 3.63
CA VAL A 49 18.19 1.94 2.26
C VAL A 49 19.68 2.19 2.15
N LYS A 50 20.42 1.21 1.62
CA LYS A 50 21.86 1.33 1.32
C LYS A 50 22.09 1.33 -0.17
N VAL A 51 22.52 2.48 -0.71
CA VAL A 51 22.93 2.60 -2.11
C VAL A 51 24.45 2.68 -2.19
N SER A 52 25.06 1.74 -2.91
CA SER A 52 26.52 1.67 -3.05
C SER A 52 27.11 2.96 -3.62
N GLY A 53 28.14 3.49 -2.95
CA GLY A 53 28.79 4.76 -3.30
C GLY A 53 28.14 6.01 -2.71
N PHE A 54 27.03 5.89 -1.97
CA PHE A 54 26.31 7.04 -1.41
C PHE A 54 26.18 6.93 0.11
N ARG A 55 26.65 7.96 0.83
CA ARG A 55 26.44 8.07 2.29
C ARG A 55 25.00 8.41 2.63
N ASN A 56 24.36 9.23 1.81
CA ASN A 56 22.94 9.55 1.90
C ASN A 56 22.22 8.96 0.67
N PRO A 57 21.38 7.92 0.83
CA PRO A 57 20.73 7.26 -0.31
C PRO A 57 19.84 8.21 -1.11
N LEU A 58 19.27 9.25 -0.49
CA LEU A 58 18.43 10.24 -1.18
C LEU A 58 19.20 11.14 -2.15
N THR A 59 20.53 11.12 -2.12
CA THR A 59 21.38 11.83 -3.10
C THR A 59 21.83 10.93 -4.25
N ALA A 60 21.46 9.65 -4.22
CA ALA A 60 21.80 8.71 -5.28
C ALA A 60 20.98 8.95 -6.55
N PRO A 61 21.48 8.52 -7.72
CA PRO A 61 20.69 8.47 -8.94
C PRO A 61 19.36 7.74 -8.70
N LYS A 62 18.25 8.34 -9.14
CA LYS A 62 16.88 7.82 -8.92
C LYS A 62 16.76 6.33 -9.21
N ARG A 63 17.33 5.87 -10.32
CA ARG A 63 17.31 4.45 -10.72
C ARG A 63 17.95 3.52 -9.67
N LEU A 64 19.05 3.92 -9.06
CA LEU A 64 19.71 3.13 -8.01
C LEU A 64 18.90 3.16 -6.72
N LEU A 65 18.36 4.32 -6.35
CA LEU A 65 17.50 4.46 -5.17
C LEU A 65 16.23 3.61 -5.29
N VAL A 66 15.53 3.66 -6.43
CA VAL A 66 14.35 2.82 -6.70
C VAL A 66 14.72 1.35 -6.58
N ARG A 67 15.78 0.89 -7.25
CA ARG A 67 16.21 -0.52 -7.20
C ARG A 67 16.51 -0.99 -5.78
N ASP A 68 17.25 -0.20 -5.01
CA ASP A 68 17.67 -0.62 -3.67
C ASP A 68 16.54 -0.45 -2.63
N THR A 69 15.57 0.44 -2.89
CA THR A 69 14.31 0.51 -2.13
C THR A 69 13.41 -0.69 -2.43
N ASP A 70 13.30 -1.11 -3.70
CA ASP A 70 12.49 -2.26 -4.13
C ASP A 70 12.87 -3.56 -3.42
N LYS A 71 14.16 -3.83 -3.27
CA LYS A 71 14.67 -4.99 -2.52
C LYS A 71 14.21 -5.00 -1.06
N LEU A 72 14.19 -3.84 -0.41
CA LEU A 72 13.73 -3.73 0.97
C LEU A 72 12.21 -3.73 1.04
N PHE A 73 11.51 -3.18 0.06
CA PHE A 73 10.05 -3.23 0.01
C PHE A 73 9.54 -4.67 0.01
N GLU A 74 10.26 -5.63 -0.58
CA GLU A 74 9.86 -7.05 -0.55
C GLU A 74 9.84 -7.68 0.85
N THR A 75 10.61 -7.16 1.81
CA THR A 75 10.90 -7.86 3.07
C THR A 75 10.77 -7.01 4.34
N ASP A 76 10.97 -5.70 4.25
CA ASP A 76 10.98 -4.77 5.37
C ASP A 76 9.65 -4.04 5.50
N SER A 77 8.91 -4.34 6.56
CA SER A 77 7.55 -3.80 6.75
C SER A 77 7.56 -2.30 7.08
N ASN A 78 8.64 -1.74 7.63
CA ASN A 78 8.76 -0.30 7.86
C ASN A 78 8.96 0.45 6.55
N VAL A 79 9.79 -0.08 5.65
CA VAL A 79 9.98 0.48 4.30
C VAL A 79 8.66 0.44 3.52
N VAL A 80 7.97 -0.71 3.54
CA VAL A 80 6.64 -0.84 2.90
C VAL A 80 5.68 0.19 3.44
N LYS A 81 5.63 0.39 4.77
CA LYS A 81 4.72 1.33 5.43
C LYS A 81 4.92 2.75 4.92
N VAL A 82 6.15 3.26 4.93
CA VAL A 82 6.38 4.65 4.53
C VAL A 82 6.17 4.87 3.04
N VAL A 83 6.50 3.88 2.20
CA VAL A 83 6.27 3.97 0.76
C VAL A 83 4.78 3.92 0.44
N LEU A 84 4.03 2.97 1.00
CA LEU A 84 2.60 2.85 0.73
C LEU A 84 1.79 4.00 1.32
N ASN A 85 2.15 4.52 2.49
CA ASN A 85 1.51 5.71 3.06
C ASN A 85 1.73 6.97 2.18
N ALA A 86 2.92 7.12 1.59
CA ALA A 86 3.17 8.19 0.62
C ALA A 86 2.36 7.95 -0.67
N TRP A 87 2.33 6.71 -1.16
CA TRP A 87 1.60 6.35 -2.37
C TRP A 87 0.09 6.58 -2.23
N THR A 88 -0.53 6.22 -1.10
CA THR A 88 -1.97 6.43 -0.86
C THR A 88 -2.36 7.92 -0.91
N GLN A 89 -1.51 8.82 -0.41
CA GLN A 89 -1.78 10.27 -0.46
C GLN A 89 -1.95 10.82 -1.87
N LEU A 90 -1.35 10.18 -2.88
CA LEU A 90 -1.53 10.56 -4.28
C LEU A 90 -2.99 10.38 -4.75
N TYR A 91 -3.76 9.54 -4.07
CA TYR A 91 -5.11 9.12 -4.45
C TYR A 91 -6.18 9.46 -3.40
N ASP A 92 -5.81 10.07 -2.26
CA ASP A 92 -6.75 10.38 -1.16
C ASP A 92 -7.94 11.25 -1.57
N LYS A 93 -7.81 12.02 -2.66
CA LYS A 93 -8.93 12.78 -3.26
C LYS A 93 -10.11 11.88 -3.66
N HIS A 94 -9.87 10.60 -3.94
CA HIS A 94 -10.89 9.61 -4.31
C HIS A 94 -11.43 8.84 -3.10
N GLY A 95 -10.94 9.13 -1.89
CA GLY A 95 -11.17 8.30 -0.72
C GLY A 95 -12.65 8.07 -0.37
N GLN A 96 -13.49 9.10 -0.51
CA GLN A 96 -14.93 8.96 -0.25
C GLN A 96 -15.62 8.00 -1.22
N SER A 97 -15.20 7.99 -2.49
CA SER A 97 -15.73 7.07 -3.50
C SER A 97 -15.38 5.62 -3.16
N PHE A 98 -14.14 5.38 -2.73
CA PHE A 98 -13.72 4.07 -2.24
C PHE A 98 -14.49 3.66 -0.97
N ASP A 99 -14.61 4.53 0.02
CA ASP A 99 -15.35 4.22 1.25
C ASP A 99 -16.78 3.81 0.95
N LYS A 100 -17.45 4.53 0.03
CA LYS A 100 -18.81 4.21 -0.37
C LYS A 100 -18.90 2.89 -1.13
N ALA A 101 -18.03 2.67 -2.11
CA ALA A 101 -18.02 1.43 -2.90
C ALA A 101 -17.74 0.20 -2.02
N LEU A 102 -16.70 0.27 -1.17
CA LEU A 102 -16.26 -0.84 -0.34
C LEU A 102 -17.29 -1.18 0.75
N ASN A 103 -17.90 -0.17 1.38
CA ASN A 103 -19.01 -0.40 2.31
C ASN A 103 -20.22 -1.02 1.60
N GLY A 104 -20.52 -0.61 0.37
CA GLY A 104 -21.57 -1.20 -0.46
C GLY A 104 -21.33 -2.67 -0.82
N LEU A 105 -20.06 -3.09 -0.88
CA LEU A 105 -19.65 -4.48 -1.07
C LEU A 105 -19.54 -5.28 0.25
N GLY A 106 -19.85 -4.66 1.38
CA GLY A 106 -19.83 -5.31 2.69
C GLY A 106 -18.44 -5.41 3.34
N PHE A 107 -17.46 -4.64 2.87
CA PHE A 107 -16.18 -4.55 3.58
C PHE A 107 -16.35 -3.87 4.94
N THR A 108 -15.53 -4.32 5.88
CA THR A 108 -15.24 -3.59 7.11
C THR A 108 -13.83 -3.01 7.03
N THR A 109 -13.52 -2.03 7.87
CA THR A 109 -12.17 -1.47 8.00
C THR A 109 -11.49 -2.02 9.24
N SER A 110 -10.28 -2.56 9.09
CA SER A 110 -9.43 -2.98 10.20
C SER A 110 -9.02 -1.78 11.04
N SER A 111 -8.87 -1.98 12.35
CA SER A 111 -8.40 -0.93 13.27
C SER A 111 -6.98 -0.43 12.96
N MET A 112 -6.21 -1.21 12.20
CA MET A 112 -4.87 -0.81 11.75
C MET A 112 -4.93 0.10 10.53
N ALA A 113 -5.94 -0.03 9.67
CA ALA A 113 -6.06 0.78 8.46
C ALA A 113 -6.61 2.19 8.76
N PRO A 114 -6.27 3.21 7.95
CA PRO A 114 -5.33 3.17 6.82
C PRO A 114 -3.87 3.50 7.23
N THR A 115 -3.59 3.66 8.52
CA THR A 115 -2.31 4.26 8.99
C THR A 115 -1.23 3.24 9.39
N TYR A 116 -1.63 1.98 9.62
CA TYR A 116 -0.79 0.84 9.97
C TYR A 116 0.22 1.17 11.08
N PRO A 117 -0.25 1.51 12.30
CA PRO A 117 0.63 1.98 13.37
C PRO A 117 1.71 0.94 13.71
N ASP A 118 1.36 -0.35 13.70
CA ASP A 118 2.29 -1.48 13.78
C ASP A 118 2.40 -2.19 12.41
N PRO A 119 3.49 -1.96 11.64
CA PRO A 119 3.67 -2.59 10.34
C PRO A 119 3.94 -4.10 10.42
N PHE A 120 4.25 -4.66 11.59
CA PHE A 120 4.46 -6.11 11.75
C PHE A 120 3.15 -6.86 12.03
N ASN A 121 2.10 -6.14 12.43
CA ASN A 121 0.76 -6.66 12.71
C ASN A 121 -0.26 -5.79 11.97
N ALA A 122 -0.27 -5.87 10.64
CA ALA A 122 -0.89 -4.85 9.80
C ALA A 122 -2.21 -5.28 9.15
N PHE A 123 -2.28 -6.52 8.66
CA PHE A 123 -3.39 -6.98 7.84
C PHE A 123 -4.19 -8.10 8.48
N ASP A 124 -5.50 -7.98 8.35
CA ASP A 124 -6.41 -9.11 8.44
C ASP A 124 -6.49 -9.83 7.09
N GLN A 125 -7.02 -11.05 7.08
CA GLN A 125 -7.28 -11.82 5.87
C GLN A 125 -8.77 -12.06 5.70
N GLY A 126 -9.24 -12.11 4.45
CA GLY A 126 -10.62 -12.46 4.13
C GLY A 126 -11.42 -11.29 3.60
N TRP A 127 -11.68 -11.30 2.29
CA TRP A 127 -12.67 -10.40 1.69
C TRP A 127 -14.10 -10.92 1.91
N PRO A 128 -15.15 -10.07 1.77
CA PRO A 128 -16.53 -10.52 1.87
C PRO A 128 -16.84 -11.63 0.86
N GLU A 129 -17.77 -12.52 1.21
CA GLU A 129 -18.09 -13.70 0.41
C GLU A 129 -18.48 -13.32 -1.03
N GLY A 130 -17.85 -14.00 -1.99
CA GLY A 130 -18.09 -13.79 -3.41
C GLY A 130 -17.55 -12.47 -3.96
N ILE A 131 -16.75 -11.70 -3.20
CA ILE A 131 -16.08 -10.50 -3.70
C ILE A 131 -14.69 -10.85 -4.23
N ASP A 132 -14.40 -10.39 -5.44
CA ASP A 132 -13.13 -10.54 -6.15
C ASP A 132 -12.66 -9.19 -6.71
N TYR A 133 -11.50 -9.17 -7.39
CA TYR A 133 -10.95 -7.94 -7.96
C TYR A 133 -11.90 -7.27 -8.96
N PRO A 134 -12.49 -7.97 -9.95
CA PRO A 134 -13.45 -7.37 -10.87
C PRO A 134 -14.60 -6.65 -10.17
N LYS A 135 -15.20 -7.25 -9.13
CA LYS A 135 -16.30 -6.63 -8.38
C LYS A 135 -15.89 -5.36 -7.65
N VAL A 136 -14.70 -5.35 -7.04
CA VAL A 136 -14.15 -4.14 -6.41
C VAL A 136 -13.92 -3.04 -7.44
N ILE A 137 -13.30 -3.37 -8.57
CA ILE A 137 -13.01 -2.42 -9.65
C ILE A 137 -14.31 -1.82 -10.20
N GLU A 138 -15.29 -2.66 -10.51
CA GLU A 138 -16.59 -2.22 -11.03
C GLU A 138 -17.30 -1.28 -10.04
N ALA A 139 -17.34 -1.66 -8.76
CA ALA A 139 -18.00 -0.86 -7.73
C ALA A 139 -17.35 0.52 -7.57
N VAL A 140 -16.02 0.59 -7.53
CA VAL A 140 -15.29 1.87 -7.38
C VAL A 140 -15.49 2.74 -8.63
N ARG A 141 -15.37 2.18 -9.84
CA ARG A 141 -15.59 2.93 -11.10
C ARG A 141 -17.02 3.43 -11.26
N LYS A 142 -18.00 2.74 -10.68
CA LYS A 142 -19.40 3.17 -10.66
C LYS A 142 -19.63 4.37 -9.74
N GLU A 143 -18.84 4.49 -8.67
CA GLU A 143 -18.91 5.63 -7.74
C GLU A 143 -18.14 6.87 -8.23
N ASP A 144 -17.08 6.68 -9.03
CA ASP A 144 -16.28 7.77 -9.60
C ASP A 144 -15.94 7.49 -11.08
N ASP A 145 -16.70 8.11 -11.98
CA ASP A 145 -16.55 8.00 -13.43
C ASP A 145 -15.30 8.69 -13.98
N LYS A 146 -14.65 9.53 -13.17
CA LYS A 146 -13.43 10.28 -13.50
C LYS A 146 -12.20 9.73 -12.79
N LEU A 147 -12.30 8.52 -12.25
CA LEU A 147 -11.21 7.87 -11.55
C LEU A 147 -10.03 7.57 -12.49
N ASP A 148 -8.96 8.34 -12.32
CA ASP A 148 -7.69 8.16 -13.03
C ASP A 148 -6.77 7.19 -12.27
N MET A 149 -7.24 5.94 -12.16
CA MET A 149 -6.50 4.83 -11.57
C MET A 149 -6.61 3.59 -12.45
N THR A 150 -5.49 2.86 -12.56
CA THR A 150 -5.48 1.53 -13.17
C THR A 150 -6.17 0.52 -12.25
N ASP A 151 -6.55 -0.63 -12.79
CA ASP A 151 -7.21 -1.68 -12.01
C ASP A 151 -6.33 -2.18 -10.85
N ASP A 152 -5.02 -2.35 -11.07
CA ASP A 152 -4.07 -2.72 -10.01
C ASP A 152 -3.99 -1.66 -8.91
N GLN A 153 -4.03 -0.38 -9.28
CA GLN A 153 -4.05 0.72 -8.32
C GLN A 153 -5.35 0.73 -7.51
N ILE A 154 -6.49 0.45 -8.14
CA ILE A 154 -7.79 0.36 -7.44
C ILE A 154 -7.77 -0.78 -6.43
N VAL A 155 -7.30 -1.96 -6.83
CA VAL A 155 -7.22 -3.13 -5.93
C VAL A 155 -6.27 -2.85 -4.76
N LEU A 156 -5.06 -2.37 -5.04
CA LEU A 156 -4.08 -2.05 -4.00
C LEU A 156 -4.61 -1.00 -3.02
N TYR A 157 -5.21 0.08 -3.53
CA TYR A 157 -5.78 1.13 -2.69
C TYR A 157 -6.93 0.59 -1.83
N SER A 158 -7.75 -0.31 -2.35
CA SER A 158 -8.83 -0.96 -1.60
C SER A 158 -8.31 -1.86 -0.47
N ILE A 159 -7.25 -2.64 -0.72
CA ILE A 159 -6.57 -3.44 0.32
C ILE A 159 -6.03 -2.50 1.40
N LEU A 160 -5.34 -1.44 1.01
CA LEU A 160 -4.74 -0.49 1.97
C LEU A 160 -5.76 0.33 2.75
N ARG A 161 -6.92 0.58 2.17
CA ARG A 161 -7.99 1.34 2.83
C ARG A 161 -8.80 0.50 3.81
N THR A 162 -8.91 -0.80 3.55
CA THR A 162 -9.67 -1.73 4.40
C THR A 162 -8.80 -2.45 5.41
N GLY A 163 -7.53 -2.70 5.10
CA GLY A 163 -6.64 -3.53 5.91
C GLY A 163 -6.90 -5.03 5.77
N PHE A 164 -7.62 -5.46 4.72
CA PHE A 164 -7.92 -6.87 4.47
C PHE A 164 -7.23 -7.37 3.20
N LEU A 165 -6.44 -8.44 3.35
CA LEU A 165 -5.87 -9.16 2.23
C LEU A 165 -6.94 -10.03 1.53
N PRO A 166 -6.87 -10.15 0.19
CA PRO A 166 -7.73 -11.05 -0.57
C PRO A 166 -7.52 -12.52 -0.17
N GLY A 167 -8.56 -13.34 -0.35
CA GLY A 167 -8.55 -14.77 -0.05
C GLY A 167 -9.60 -15.15 0.99
N GLU A 168 -9.59 -16.43 1.39
CA GLU A 168 -10.46 -16.96 2.44
C GLU A 168 -9.87 -16.63 3.81
N LYS A 169 -10.74 -16.46 4.82
CA LYS A 169 -10.27 -16.42 6.21
C LYS A 169 -9.66 -17.77 6.55
N GLU A 170 -8.45 -17.79 7.08
CA GLU A 170 -7.90 -19.00 7.69
C GLU A 170 -8.88 -19.41 8.82
N GLU A 171 -9.66 -20.48 8.61
CA GLU A 171 -10.48 -21.06 9.68
C GLU A 171 -9.52 -21.62 10.75
N GLU A 172 -9.70 -21.19 12.00
CA GLU A 172 -9.00 -21.80 13.14
C GLU A 172 -9.40 -23.28 13.20
N ASN A 173 -8.54 -24.17 12.71
CA ASN A 173 -8.59 -25.58 13.05
C ASN A 173 -8.36 -25.68 14.57
N GLY A 174 -9.45 -25.75 15.32
CA GLY A 174 -9.46 -25.90 16.78
C GLY A 174 -8.86 -27.23 17.26
#